data_AF-K1Q227-F1
#
_entry.id   AF-K1Q227-F1
#
_cell.length_a   1.000
_cell.length_b   1.000
_cell.length_c   1.000
_cell.angle_alpha   90.00
_cell.angle_beta   90.00
_cell.angle_gamma   90.00
#
_symmetry.space_group_name_H-M   'P 1'
#
loop_
_entity.id
_entity.type
_entity.pdbx_description
1 polymer ?
#
loop_
_entity_poly.entity_id
_entity_poly.type
_entity_poly.pdbx_seq_one_letter_code
_entity_poly.pdbx_strand_id
1 'polypeptide(L)'
;MQSLNHPVIISGDQLLVLDPHQDSSKVCQTMKLKKLHRYKKMKLDDCLKAFSGVFGFDQNTLESGHFKGTIFRFPLRQEETKLSDNIYDKSKVDDLFMSFKDEAPVSLLFLKCLESITLLREESESKTGYIGEKIFSVCIDETTIEAVRSARKDMRSQIQGLGNTLPSDPIANSYNMKINVEDDARNATCRSWKVMNLFQGENKMSSTLQKLSNDGSLSYSPYVGVAMDMDCPLDLKGHVFCFLPLPLTEKSLSGLPIHVNGFFALSQSRRFVKWPTADQIRNHTHTDKSIQWNKALVIEVLSEVYSSFLQELVKESSKYKDLNAHATAVSQCIPNTIEVDEHWRILIPPLVKKLKNTKIFFTTNKGGEWISKDQAVFLRSNKIPSGHGVESTIRKILEMYQQNTVEVEDHVWETLELQEQEESNWRKPKGIDNRVRRRFKGQYKMPNIGYGSNKKTRHVMPDGFKKFLIHNVKELEVLLMQNRTFAAEIAHNVSSKKRKDIVERAQQLSIKLTNPNARLRSEDDE
;
A
#
# COMPACT_ATOMS: atom_id res chain seq x y z
N MET A 1 8.27 -43.03 21.78
CA MET A 1 8.84 -41.75 21.29
C MET A 1 10.32 -41.76 21.59
N GLN A 2 11.17 -41.88 20.57
CA GLN A 2 12.57 -41.46 20.70
C GLN A 2 12.54 -39.95 20.94
N SER A 3 13.03 -39.49 22.08
CA SER A 3 12.63 -38.22 22.69
C SER A 3 13.21 -36.96 22.03
N LEU A 4 14.25 -37.06 21.20
CA LEU A 4 15.02 -35.87 20.80
C LEU A 4 14.58 -35.13 19.53
N ASN A 5 13.67 -35.69 18.73
CA ASN A 5 13.42 -35.21 17.36
C ASN A 5 12.11 -34.42 17.17
N HIS A 6 11.43 -34.06 18.25
CA HIS A 6 10.16 -33.33 18.18
C HIS A 6 10.39 -31.83 18.40
N PRO A 7 9.68 -30.95 17.68
CA PRO A 7 9.60 -29.55 18.04
C PRO A 7 9.01 -29.37 19.45
N VAL A 8 9.69 -28.55 20.25
CA VAL A 8 9.31 -28.29 21.64
C VAL A 8 9.25 -26.78 21.87
N ILE A 9 8.22 -26.32 22.56
CA ILE A 9 8.03 -24.91 22.91
C ILE A 9 7.87 -24.79 24.42
N ILE A 10 8.66 -23.94 25.06
CA ILE A 10 8.51 -23.58 26.47
C ILE A 10 8.04 -22.14 26.52
N SER A 11 6.90 -21.87 27.15
CA SER A 11 6.35 -20.51 27.30
C SER A 11 5.70 -20.36 28.67
N GLY A 12 6.21 -19.46 29.50
CA GLY A 12 5.68 -19.26 30.84
C GLY A 12 5.74 -20.54 31.69
N ASP A 13 4.58 -21.04 32.15
CA ASP A 13 4.46 -22.26 32.95
C ASP A 13 4.21 -23.54 32.11
N GLN A 14 4.23 -23.42 30.77
CA GLN A 14 3.85 -24.49 29.85
C GLN A 14 5.02 -25.01 29.03
N LEU A 15 4.99 -26.32 28.82
CA LEU A 15 5.80 -27.07 27.86
C LEU A 15 4.85 -27.66 26.83
N LEU A 16 5.11 -27.37 25.56
CA LEU A 16 4.39 -27.92 24.43
C LEU A 16 5.31 -28.84 23.64
N VAL A 17 4.85 -30.06 23.38
CA VAL A 17 5.54 -31.02 22.52
C VAL A 17 4.67 -31.26 21.29
N LEU A 18 5.25 -31.08 20.10
CA LEU A 18 4.58 -31.30 18.83
C LEU A 18 5.09 -32.60 18.21
N ASP A 19 4.23 -33.61 18.12
CA ASP A 19 4.53 -34.87 17.43
C ASP A 19 3.72 -34.95 16.11
N PRO A 20 4.34 -34.61 14.97
CA PRO A 20 3.66 -34.62 13.67
C PRO A 20 3.32 -36.03 13.16
N HIS A 21 3.77 -37.09 13.84
CA HIS A 21 3.45 -38.47 13.48
C HIS A 21 2.20 -39.01 14.18
N GLN A 22 1.59 -38.24 15.10
CA GLN A 22 0.35 -38.61 15.77
C GLN A 22 -0.88 -38.19 14.97
N ASP A 23 -2.02 -38.80 15.27
CA ASP A 23 -3.33 -38.34 14.80
C ASP A 23 -3.60 -36.90 15.23
N SER A 24 -4.40 -36.16 14.46
CA SER A 24 -4.73 -34.74 14.66
C SER A 24 -5.16 -34.36 16.09
N SER A 25 -5.76 -35.29 16.84
CA SER A 25 -6.18 -35.11 18.23
C SER A 25 -5.02 -35.16 19.26
N LYS A 26 -3.85 -35.67 18.88
CA LYS A 26 -2.68 -35.93 19.76
C LYS A 26 -1.38 -35.31 19.26
N VAL A 27 -1.41 -34.61 18.11
CA VAL A 27 -0.25 -33.89 17.55
C VAL A 27 0.35 -32.90 18.55
N CYS A 28 -0.50 -32.27 19.34
CA CYS A 28 -0.11 -31.20 20.26
C CYS A 28 -0.33 -31.64 21.70
N GLN A 29 0.74 -31.76 22.48
CA GLN A 29 0.67 -32.15 23.88
C GLN A 29 1.18 -31.02 24.77
N THR A 30 0.27 -30.42 25.54
CA THR A 30 0.56 -29.35 26.49
C THR A 30 0.71 -29.90 27.90
N MET A 31 1.81 -29.53 28.56
CA MET A 31 2.19 -29.99 29.88
C MET A 31 2.54 -28.78 30.75
N LYS A 32 2.28 -28.86 32.06
CA LYS A 32 2.73 -27.83 33.01
C LYS A 32 4.12 -28.17 33.53
N LEU A 33 5.02 -27.20 33.57
CA LEU A 33 6.40 -27.37 34.08
C LEU A 33 6.41 -27.93 35.52
N LYS A 34 5.53 -27.44 36.40
CA LYS A 34 5.39 -27.97 37.79
C LYS A 34 4.95 -29.43 37.88
N LYS A 35 4.34 -29.97 36.81
CA LYS A 35 3.73 -31.32 36.80
C LYS A 35 4.50 -32.31 35.92
N LEU A 36 5.71 -31.97 35.47
CA LEU A 36 6.52 -32.85 34.61
C LEU A 36 6.81 -34.21 35.26
N HIS A 37 6.92 -34.27 36.59
CA HIS A 37 7.06 -35.52 37.35
C HIS A 37 5.94 -36.55 37.11
N ARG A 38 4.77 -36.14 36.59
CA ARG A 38 3.65 -37.04 36.26
C ARG A 38 3.84 -37.77 34.93
N TYR A 39 4.83 -37.36 34.13
CA TYR A 39 5.03 -37.81 32.76
C TYR A 39 6.34 -38.58 32.55
N LYS A 40 6.77 -39.33 33.58
CA LYS A 40 8.03 -40.13 33.60
C LYS A 40 8.17 -41.09 32.40
N LYS A 41 7.06 -41.49 31.76
CA LYS A 41 7.07 -42.39 30.59
C LYS A 41 7.57 -41.73 29.30
N MET A 42 7.66 -40.40 29.21
CA MET A 42 8.00 -39.69 27.97
C MET A 42 9.50 -39.40 27.75
N LYS A 43 10.40 -39.89 28.62
CA LYS A 43 11.87 -39.60 28.54
C LYS A 43 12.15 -38.09 28.34
N LEU A 44 11.47 -37.25 29.12
CA LEU A 44 11.57 -35.80 29.00
C LEU A 44 12.93 -35.23 29.43
N ASP A 45 13.69 -35.99 30.20
CA ASP A 45 14.96 -35.53 30.79
C ASP A 45 15.97 -35.13 29.71
N ASP A 46 16.03 -35.86 28.59
CA ASP A 46 16.93 -35.52 27.49
C ASP A 46 16.47 -34.30 26.71
N CYS A 47 15.15 -34.07 26.62
CA CYS A 47 14.61 -32.82 26.07
C CYS A 47 14.97 -31.63 26.94
N LEU A 48 14.83 -31.76 28.27
CA LEU A 48 15.10 -30.70 29.24
C LEU A 48 16.60 -30.37 29.35
N LYS A 49 17.47 -31.37 29.24
CA LYS A 49 18.93 -31.17 29.14
C LYS A 49 19.28 -30.27 27.96
N ALA A 50 18.58 -30.41 26.84
CA ALA A 50 18.85 -29.64 25.64
C ALA A 50 18.45 -28.15 25.73
N PHE A 51 17.76 -27.76 26.82
CA PHE A 51 17.51 -26.36 27.17
C PHE A 51 18.42 -25.86 28.29
N SER A 52 19.19 -26.73 28.95
CA SER A 52 19.99 -26.36 30.12
C SER A 52 21.02 -25.29 29.76
N GLY A 53 20.95 -24.15 30.46
CA GLY A 53 21.81 -22.98 30.22
C GLY A 53 21.36 -22.07 29.08
N VAL A 54 20.39 -22.47 28.26
CA VAL A 54 19.88 -21.68 27.13
C VAL A 54 18.93 -20.60 27.64
N PHE A 55 19.28 -19.33 27.42
CA PHE A 55 18.51 -18.16 27.89
C PHE A 55 18.16 -18.18 29.40
N GLY A 56 19.06 -18.74 30.22
CA GLY A 56 18.86 -18.84 31.67
C GLY A 56 17.90 -19.94 32.10
N PHE A 57 17.57 -20.89 31.22
CA PHE A 57 16.80 -22.07 31.60
C PHE A 57 17.66 -23.02 32.45
N ASP A 58 17.28 -23.17 33.72
CA ASP A 58 18.06 -23.87 34.73
C ASP A 58 17.16 -24.70 35.68
N GLN A 59 17.77 -25.27 36.72
CA GLN A 59 17.03 -26.04 37.72
C GLN A 59 16.00 -25.18 38.48
N ASN A 60 16.31 -23.90 38.71
CA ASN A 60 15.38 -22.96 39.36
C ASN A 60 14.12 -22.75 38.52
N THR A 61 14.24 -22.76 37.19
CA THR A 61 13.11 -22.69 36.25
C THR A 61 12.19 -23.90 36.40
N LEU A 62 12.76 -25.10 36.59
CA LEU A 62 12.00 -26.33 36.82
C LEU A 62 11.31 -26.35 38.19
N GLU A 63 12.00 -25.86 39.23
CA GLU A 63 11.47 -25.78 40.60
C GLU A 63 10.37 -24.72 40.75
N SER A 64 10.62 -23.52 40.25
CA SER A 64 9.63 -22.44 40.18
C SER A 64 8.48 -22.79 39.21
N GLY A 65 8.75 -23.67 38.25
CA GLY A 65 7.84 -24.12 37.20
C GLY A 65 7.36 -22.99 36.29
N HIS A 66 8.20 -21.98 36.09
CA HIS A 66 7.91 -20.82 35.24
C HIS A 66 9.18 -20.32 34.57
N PHE A 67 9.14 -20.19 33.25
CA PHE A 67 10.19 -19.59 32.44
C PHE A 67 9.80 -18.17 32.01
N LYS A 68 10.68 -17.18 32.24
CA LYS A 68 10.45 -15.77 31.89
C LYS A 68 10.74 -15.51 30.41
N GLY A 69 9.92 -16.08 29.54
CA GLY A 69 10.05 -15.91 28.09
C GLY A 69 9.37 -17.01 27.31
N THR A 70 9.75 -17.15 26.05
CA THR A 70 9.36 -18.29 25.20
C THR A 70 10.57 -18.82 24.46
N ILE A 71 10.84 -20.12 24.55
CA ILE A 71 11.88 -20.80 23.77
C ILE A 71 11.20 -21.74 22.79
N PHE A 72 11.61 -21.66 21.53
CA PHE A 72 11.25 -22.61 20.48
C PHE A 72 12.47 -23.46 20.15
N ARG A 73 12.33 -24.78 20.23
CA ARG A 73 13.35 -25.74 19.82
C ARG A 73 12.84 -26.51 18.63
N PHE A 74 13.51 -26.35 17.49
CA PHE A 74 13.24 -27.10 16.26
C PHE A 74 14.46 -27.98 15.95
N PRO A 75 14.44 -29.28 16.32
CA PRO A 75 15.53 -30.17 15.97
C PRO A 75 15.59 -30.37 14.45
N LEU A 76 16.78 -30.27 13.86
CA LEU A 76 17.01 -30.56 12.46
C LEU A 76 16.99 -32.07 12.23
N ARG A 77 16.43 -32.51 11.10
CA ARG A 77 16.42 -33.93 10.74
C ARG A 77 17.83 -34.36 10.34
N GLN A 78 18.26 -35.51 10.87
CA GLN A 78 19.52 -36.16 10.48
C GLN A 78 19.32 -37.29 9.46
N GLU A 79 18.10 -37.80 9.35
CA GLU A 79 17.72 -38.88 8.43
C GLU A 79 16.42 -38.53 7.70
N GLU A 80 16.24 -39.08 6.51
CA GLU A 80 15.02 -38.95 5.73
C GLU A 80 13.85 -39.63 6.44
N THR A 81 12.66 -39.05 6.31
CA THR A 81 11.44 -39.60 6.92
C THR A 81 10.34 -39.73 5.88
N LYS A 82 9.30 -40.50 6.20
CA LYS A 82 8.09 -40.59 5.35
C LYS A 82 7.40 -39.24 5.13
N LEU A 83 7.62 -38.24 6.00
CA LEU A 83 7.05 -36.90 5.83
C LEU A 83 7.86 -36.02 4.88
N SER A 84 9.18 -36.18 4.84
CA SER A 84 10.07 -35.37 4.00
C SER A 84 11.47 -36.00 3.97
N ASP A 85 12.04 -36.03 2.77
CA ASP A 85 13.40 -36.42 2.39
C ASP A 85 14.40 -35.25 2.48
N ASN A 86 13.93 -34.00 2.67
CA ASN A 86 14.81 -32.84 2.72
C ASN A 86 15.55 -32.75 4.07
N ILE A 87 16.85 -33.06 4.04
CA ILE A 87 17.79 -32.93 5.16
C ILE A 87 18.45 -31.54 5.12
N TYR A 88 18.53 -30.87 6.28
CA TYR A 88 19.23 -29.59 6.46
C TYR A 88 20.63 -29.83 7.02
N ASP A 89 21.63 -29.70 6.16
CA ASP A 89 23.04 -29.70 6.56
C ASP A 89 23.50 -28.31 7.03
N LYS A 90 24.75 -28.21 7.46
CA LYS A 90 25.34 -26.95 7.91
C LYS A 90 25.25 -25.86 6.82
N SER A 91 25.53 -26.21 5.56
CA SER A 91 25.50 -25.25 4.44
C SER A 91 24.11 -24.67 4.22
N LYS A 92 23.06 -25.51 4.18
CA LYS A 92 21.67 -25.06 4.00
C LYS A 92 21.20 -24.17 5.15
N VAL A 93 21.67 -24.44 6.37
CA VAL A 93 21.36 -23.61 7.55
C VAL A 93 22.09 -22.27 7.45
N ASP A 94 23.35 -22.26 7.03
CA ASP A 94 24.11 -21.04 6.77
C ASP A 94 23.43 -20.20 5.67
N ASP A 95 22.98 -20.81 4.57
CA ASP A 95 22.24 -20.14 3.50
C ASP A 95 20.93 -19.50 4.00
N LEU A 96 20.19 -20.22 4.86
CA LEU A 96 18.97 -19.70 5.48
C LEU A 96 19.27 -18.48 6.36
N PHE A 97 20.34 -18.53 7.14
CA PHE A 97 20.75 -17.40 7.97
C PHE A 97 21.23 -16.22 7.14
N MET A 98 21.98 -16.43 6.06
CA MET A 98 22.39 -15.35 5.16
C MET A 98 21.19 -14.67 4.53
N SER A 99 20.23 -15.45 3.99
CA SER A 99 18.98 -14.88 3.47
C SER A 99 18.18 -14.13 4.54
N PHE A 100 18.20 -14.58 5.78
CA PHE A 100 17.54 -13.89 6.88
C PHE A 100 18.26 -12.60 7.30
N LYS A 101 19.60 -12.58 7.31
CA LYS A 101 20.41 -11.39 7.64
C LYS A 101 20.07 -10.22 6.71
N ASP A 102 19.76 -10.48 5.45
CA ASP A 102 19.36 -9.46 4.47
C ASP A 102 17.98 -8.83 4.79
N GLU A 103 17.01 -9.62 5.27
CA GLU A 103 15.64 -9.15 5.58
C GLU A 103 15.44 -8.70 7.04
N ALA A 104 16.34 -9.09 7.94
CA ALA A 104 16.23 -8.82 9.38
C ALA A 104 16.16 -7.32 9.73
N PRO A 105 16.94 -6.41 9.09
CA PRO A 105 16.84 -4.98 9.36
C PRO A 105 15.44 -4.42 9.11
N VAL A 106 14.85 -4.73 7.95
CA VAL A 106 13.54 -4.21 7.58
C VAL A 106 12.38 -4.90 8.32
N SER A 107 12.61 -6.09 8.87
CA SER A 107 11.61 -6.80 9.69
C SER A 107 11.20 -6.03 10.95
N LEU A 108 12.05 -5.14 11.47
CA LEU A 108 11.75 -4.34 12.66
C LEU A 108 10.76 -3.20 12.39
N LEU A 109 10.53 -2.79 11.13
CA LEU A 109 9.79 -1.57 10.81
C LEU A 109 8.34 -1.58 11.30
N PHE A 110 7.60 -2.63 10.95
CA PHE A 110 6.13 -2.69 11.16
C PHE A 110 5.68 -3.59 12.31
N LEU A 111 6.61 -4.34 12.92
CA LEU A 111 6.28 -5.25 14.02
C LEU A 111 6.01 -4.47 15.31
N LYS A 112 4.94 -4.85 16.01
CA LYS A 112 4.39 -4.07 17.12
C LYS A 112 5.22 -4.13 18.40
N CYS A 113 5.94 -5.24 18.64
CA CYS A 113 6.68 -5.50 19.88
C CYS A 113 8.19 -5.72 19.69
N LEU A 114 8.63 -5.96 18.45
CA LEU A 114 9.99 -6.42 18.21
C LEU A 114 10.95 -5.23 18.25
N GLU A 115 11.97 -5.32 19.11
CA GLU A 115 12.95 -4.26 19.34
C GLU A 115 14.36 -4.70 18.93
N SER A 116 14.66 -5.99 18.99
CA SER A 116 15.94 -6.55 18.55
C SER A 116 15.82 -7.99 18.09
N ILE A 117 16.75 -8.39 17.23
CA ILE A 117 16.95 -9.74 16.72
C ILE A 117 18.46 -10.01 16.84
N THR A 118 18.83 -11.15 17.41
CA THR A 118 20.23 -11.54 17.55
C THR A 118 20.39 -12.98 17.13
N LEU A 119 21.38 -13.25 16.29
CA LEU A 119 21.74 -14.59 15.85
C LEU A 119 23.00 -15.03 16.59
N LEU A 120 22.91 -16.19 17.22
CA LEU A 120 23.97 -16.80 18.00
C LEU A 120 24.35 -18.15 17.38
N ARG A 121 25.63 -18.48 17.38
CA ARG A 121 26.16 -19.77 16.92
C ARG A 121 26.95 -20.45 18.03
N GLU A 122 26.63 -21.70 18.31
CA GLU A 122 27.39 -22.53 19.22
C GLU A 122 28.23 -23.53 18.41
N GLU A 123 29.56 -23.40 18.47
CA GLU A 123 30.50 -24.31 17.77
C GLU A 123 31.09 -25.39 18.71
N SER A 124 30.83 -25.33 20.01
CA SER A 124 31.39 -26.27 20.99
C SER A 124 30.40 -26.54 22.12
N GLU A 125 29.95 -27.79 22.27
CA GLU A 125 29.02 -28.26 23.33
C GLU A 125 29.60 -28.14 24.77
N SER A 126 30.83 -27.67 24.91
CA SER A 126 31.65 -27.81 26.12
C SER A 126 31.53 -26.66 27.13
N LYS A 127 30.72 -25.62 26.87
CA LYS A 127 30.55 -24.49 27.79
C LYS A 127 29.13 -24.40 28.34
N THR A 128 28.87 -25.09 29.45
CA THR A 128 27.64 -24.93 30.24
C THR A 128 27.44 -23.46 30.63
N GLY A 129 26.34 -22.84 30.18
CA GLY A 129 26.00 -21.43 30.48
C GLY A 129 26.40 -20.41 29.42
N TYR A 130 26.98 -20.84 28.29
CA TYR A 130 27.26 -19.98 27.13
C TYR A 130 26.25 -20.26 26.02
N ILE A 131 25.53 -19.23 25.55
CA ILE A 131 24.43 -19.37 24.57
C ILE A 131 24.95 -19.27 23.11
N GLY A 132 26.27 -19.36 22.92
CA GLY A 132 26.93 -19.22 21.62
C GLY A 132 27.53 -17.83 21.38
N GLU A 133 28.34 -17.74 20.33
CA GLU A 133 28.96 -16.50 19.86
C GLU A 133 27.95 -15.68 19.04
N LYS A 134 27.97 -14.36 19.24
CA LYS A 134 27.12 -13.42 18.51
C LYS A 134 27.67 -13.20 17.11
N ILE A 135 26.92 -13.65 16.10
CA ILE A 135 27.33 -13.58 14.69
C ILE A 135 26.60 -12.51 13.88
N PHE A 136 25.47 -12.03 14.40
CA PHE A 136 24.71 -10.95 13.79
C PHE A 136 23.71 -10.38 14.79
N SER A 137 23.49 -9.07 14.77
CA SER A 137 22.47 -8.43 15.57
C SER A 137 21.85 -7.26 14.83
N VAL A 138 20.54 -7.11 14.98
CA VAL A 138 19.78 -5.96 14.53
C VAL A 138 18.99 -5.44 15.71
N CYS A 139 19.08 -4.15 16.02
CA CYS A 139 18.29 -3.54 17.08
C CYS A 139 17.84 -2.13 16.73
N ILE A 140 16.77 -1.70 17.37
CA ILE A 140 16.38 -0.30 17.38
C ILE A 140 17.38 0.45 18.27
N ASP A 141 17.92 1.54 17.75
CA ASP A 141 18.89 2.39 18.43
C ASP A 141 18.33 2.99 19.72
N GLU A 142 19.17 3.07 20.75
CA GLU A 142 18.83 3.57 22.08
C GLU A 142 18.25 5.00 22.05
N THR A 143 18.67 5.85 21.10
CA THR A 143 18.16 7.22 21.00
C THR A 143 16.71 7.30 20.52
N THR A 144 16.21 6.26 19.83
CA THR A 144 14.87 6.26 19.24
C THR A 144 13.93 5.22 19.87
N ILE A 145 14.45 4.21 20.57
CA ILE A 145 13.68 3.07 21.08
C ILE A 145 12.52 3.48 21.99
N GLU A 146 12.70 4.49 22.84
CA GLU A 146 11.67 4.95 23.78
C GLU A 146 10.50 5.63 23.07
N ALA A 147 10.80 6.48 22.08
CA ALA A 147 9.78 7.12 21.24
C ALA A 147 9.01 6.08 20.42
N VAL A 148 9.73 5.12 19.82
CA VAL A 148 9.13 4.00 19.08
C VAL A 148 8.24 3.15 19.99
N ARG A 149 8.72 2.78 21.17
CA ARG A 149 7.98 1.98 22.16
C ARG A 149 6.72 2.71 22.61
N SER A 150 6.82 4.01 22.88
CA SER A 150 5.69 4.86 23.26
C SER A 150 4.63 4.91 22.15
N ALA A 151 5.03 5.21 20.91
CA ALA A 151 4.12 5.29 19.77
C ALA A 151 3.46 3.94 19.41
N ARG A 152 4.19 2.83 19.56
CA ARG A 152 3.65 1.46 19.39
C ARG A 152 2.68 1.09 20.49
N LYS A 153 2.97 1.48 21.74
CA LYS A 153 2.12 1.21 22.91
C LYS A 153 0.82 2.00 22.81
N ASP A 154 0.88 3.28 22.48
CA ASP A 154 -0.30 4.15 22.33
C ASP A 154 -1.28 3.59 21.29
N MET A 155 -0.81 3.35 20.06
CA MET A 155 -1.66 2.77 19.00
C MET A 155 -2.25 1.42 19.42
N ARG A 156 -1.46 0.56 20.08
CA ARG A 156 -1.94 -0.73 20.56
C ARG A 156 -3.03 -0.59 21.62
N SER A 157 -2.85 0.31 22.58
CA SER A 157 -3.83 0.54 23.65
C SER A 157 -5.15 1.05 23.08
N GLN A 158 -5.10 1.95 22.10
CA GLN A 158 -6.30 2.43 21.39
C GLN A 158 -7.01 1.29 20.65
N ILE A 159 -6.26 0.45 19.91
CA ILE A 159 -6.84 -0.68 19.18
C ILE A 159 -7.40 -1.75 20.14
N GLN A 160 -6.71 -2.06 21.23
CA GLN A 160 -7.17 -3.04 22.23
C GLN A 160 -8.47 -2.59 22.92
N GLY A 161 -8.66 -1.28 23.11
CA GLY A 161 -9.88 -0.71 23.68
C GLY A 161 -11.13 -0.93 22.82
N LEU A 162 -10.97 -1.20 21.52
CA LEU A 162 -12.08 -1.43 20.58
C LEU A 162 -12.58 -2.88 20.58
N GLY A 163 -11.79 -3.83 21.09
CA GLY A 163 -12.12 -5.26 20.98
C GLY A 163 -12.21 -5.71 19.52
N ASN A 164 -13.42 -6.13 19.09
CA ASN A 164 -13.68 -6.64 17.73
C ASN A 164 -14.42 -5.62 16.83
N THR A 165 -14.63 -4.38 17.28
CA THR A 165 -15.31 -3.35 16.49
C THR A 165 -14.33 -2.44 15.77
N LEU A 166 -14.74 -1.85 14.65
CA LEU A 166 -13.97 -0.82 13.96
C LEU A 166 -14.00 0.50 14.76
N PRO A 167 -12.93 1.31 14.71
CA PRO A 167 -12.96 2.65 15.26
C PRO A 167 -13.82 3.57 14.40
N SER A 168 -14.49 4.56 15.01
CA SER A 168 -15.26 5.57 14.25
C SER A 168 -14.34 6.46 13.41
N ASP A 169 -13.28 6.99 14.04
CA ASP A 169 -12.27 7.83 13.41
C ASP A 169 -10.94 7.10 13.23
N PRO A 170 -10.10 7.52 12.26
CA PRO A 170 -8.86 6.81 11.97
C PRO A 170 -7.85 6.92 13.12
N ILE A 171 -7.17 5.82 13.43
CA ILE A 171 -6.09 5.76 14.42
C ILE A 171 -4.77 5.73 13.67
N ALA A 172 -3.98 6.80 13.79
CA ALA A 172 -2.67 6.91 13.16
C ALA A 172 -1.56 6.90 14.22
N ASN A 173 -0.40 6.35 13.86
CA ASN A 173 0.84 6.62 14.58
C ASN A 173 1.97 6.91 13.60
N SER A 174 2.94 7.68 14.06
CA SER A 174 4.11 8.04 13.28
C SER A 174 5.31 8.21 14.20
N TYR A 175 6.47 7.74 13.77
CA TYR A 175 7.70 7.79 14.54
C TYR A 175 8.93 7.67 13.64
N ASN A 176 10.04 8.23 14.12
CA ASN A 176 11.37 8.02 13.56
C ASN A 176 12.03 6.85 14.28
N MET A 177 12.70 5.99 13.52
CA MET A 177 13.37 4.80 14.02
C MET A 177 14.77 4.75 13.44
N LYS A 178 15.78 4.56 14.27
CA LYS A 178 17.12 4.20 13.81
C LYS A 178 17.35 2.72 14.04
N ILE A 179 17.86 2.03 13.03
CA ILE A 179 18.13 0.59 13.09
C ILE A 179 19.63 0.39 12.97
N ASN A 180 20.21 -0.25 13.99
CA ASN A 180 21.60 -0.62 14.04
C ASN A 180 21.74 -2.08 13.62
N VAL A 181 22.67 -2.35 12.72
CA VAL A 181 23.02 -3.70 12.25
C VAL A 181 24.49 -3.92 12.55
N GLU A 182 24.79 -5.05 13.20
CA GLU A 182 26.14 -5.49 13.53
C GLU A 182 26.36 -6.88 12.92
N ASP A 183 27.37 -7.02 12.08
CA ASP A 183 27.73 -8.28 11.42
C ASP A 183 28.83 -9.07 12.17
N ASP A 184 29.19 -10.25 11.64
CA ASP A 184 30.25 -11.12 12.17
C ASP A 184 31.62 -10.42 12.21
N ALA A 185 31.87 -9.51 11.26
CA ALA A 185 33.11 -8.74 11.19
C ALA A 185 33.12 -7.53 12.13
N ARG A 186 32.07 -7.37 12.96
CA ARG A 186 31.82 -6.21 13.83
C ARG A 186 31.72 -4.89 13.07
N ASN A 187 31.36 -4.94 11.79
CA ASN A 187 30.94 -3.75 11.08
C ASN A 187 29.56 -3.35 11.60
N ALA A 188 29.46 -2.11 12.05
CA ALA A 188 28.20 -1.52 12.48
C ALA A 188 27.70 -0.58 11.39
N THR A 189 26.46 -0.77 10.96
CA THR A 189 25.74 0.20 10.11
C THR A 189 24.51 0.69 10.84
N CYS A 190 24.14 1.95 10.59
CA CYS A 190 22.95 2.56 11.16
C CYS A 190 22.16 3.18 10.01
N ARG A 191 20.85 2.91 9.95
CA ARG A 191 19.94 3.54 9.00
C ARG A 191 18.79 4.22 9.72
N SER A 192 18.39 5.38 9.21
CA SER A 192 17.28 6.17 9.76
C SER A 192 16.01 5.97 8.93
N TRP A 193 14.91 5.68 9.60
CA TRP A 193 13.63 5.38 8.97
C TRP A 193 12.52 6.26 9.53
N LYS A 194 11.64 6.74 8.65
CA LYS A 194 10.35 7.31 9.04
C LYS A 194 9.27 6.28 8.81
N VAL A 195 8.48 5.95 9.84
CA VAL A 195 7.39 4.96 9.77
C VAL A 195 6.09 5.62 10.15
N MET A 196 5.03 5.35 9.37
CA MET A 196 3.66 5.77 9.70
C MET A 196 2.71 4.60 9.51
N ASN A 197 1.80 4.40 10.46
CA ASN A 197 0.74 3.41 10.35
C ASN A 197 -0.62 4.05 10.55
N LEU A 198 -1.63 3.50 9.89
CA LEU A 198 -3.01 3.92 9.98
C LEU A 198 -3.91 2.70 10.09
N PHE A 199 -4.76 2.71 11.10
CA PHE A 199 -5.95 1.90 11.17
C PHE A 199 -7.13 2.78 10.75
N GLN A 200 -7.77 2.47 9.62
CA GLN A 200 -8.83 3.30 9.08
C GLN A 200 -10.10 3.25 9.96
N GLY A 201 -10.76 4.39 10.11
CA GLY A 201 -12.02 4.53 10.84
C GLY A 201 -13.25 4.47 9.93
N GLU A 202 -14.35 3.93 10.44
CA GLU A 202 -15.59 3.68 9.68
C GLU A 202 -16.12 4.94 8.97
N ASN A 203 -16.05 6.10 9.63
CA ASN A 203 -16.54 7.39 9.09
C ASN A 203 -15.82 7.84 7.80
N LYS A 204 -14.61 7.34 7.56
CA LYS A 204 -13.76 7.73 6.42
C LYS A 204 -13.69 6.66 5.33
N MET A 205 -14.33 5.51 5.53
CA MET A 205 -14.37 4.40 4.57
C MET A 205 -15.47 4.58 3.52
N SER A 206 -15.23 4.06 2.32
CA SER A 206 -16.32 3.84 1.36
C SER A 206 -17.28 2.74 1.84
N SER A 207 -18.49 2.74 1.28
CA SER A 207 -19.47 1.67 1.55
C SER A 207 -18.96 0.27 1.16
N THR A 208 -18.04 0.18 0.21
CA THR A 208 -17.39 -1.08 -0.19
C THR A 208 -16.43 -1.55 0.89
N LEU A 209 -15.53 -0.67 1.37
CA LEU A 209 -14.54 -1.02 2.39
C LEU A 209 -15.20 -1.33 3.74
N GLN A 210 -16.27 -0.62 4.12
CA GLN A 210 -17.06 -0.92 5.32
C GLN A 210 -17.67 -2.33 5.25
N LYS A 211 -18.31 -2.67 4.12
CA LYS A 211 -18.92 -4.00 3.92
C LYS A 211 -17.89 -5.13 4.01
N LEU A 212 -16.72 -4.94 3.41
CA LEU A 212 -15.65 -5.94 3.45
C LEU A 212 -15.01 -6.04 4.83
N SER A 213 -14.84 -4.92 5.54
CA SER A 213 -14.25 -4.91 6.90
C SER A 213 -15.17 -5.59 7.93
N ASN A 214 -16.49 -5.45 7.76
CA ASN A 214 -17.48 -6.09 8.62
C ASN A 214 -17.84 -7.53 8.18
N ASP A 215 -17.22 -8.04 7.11
CA ASP A 215 -17.43 -9.40 6.65
C ASP A 215 -16.64 -10.40 7.51
N GLY A 216 -17.34 -11.08 8.42
CA GLY A 216 -16.76 -12.09 9.31
C GLY A 216 -16.05 -13.24 8.58
N SER A 217 -16.38 -13.51 7.30
CA SER A 217 -15.71 -14.55 6.52
C SER A 217 -14.28 -14.19 6.11
N LEU A 218 -13.95 -12.89 6.04
CA LEU A 218 -12.61 -12.43 5.68
C LEU A 218 -11.70 -12.30 6.90
N SER A 219 -12.24 -11.84 8.03
CA SER A 219 -11.47 -11.55 9.25
C SER A 219 -10.28 -10.61 8.97
N TYR A 220 -10.47 -9.64 8.08
CA TYR A 220 -9.45 -8.65 7.72
C TYR A 220 -9.64 -7.35 8.51
N SER A 221 -8.56 -6.59 8.69
CA SER A 221 -8.59 -5.29 9.38
C SER A 221 -8.00 -4.20 8.49
N PRO A 222 -8.61 -3.01 8.39
CA PRO A 222 -8.21 -1.96 7.45
C PRO A 222 -6.99 -1.19 7.98
N TYR A 223 -5.88 -1.90 8.09
CA TYR A 223 -4.62 -1.44 8.63
C TYR A 223 -3.55 -1.41 7.54
N VAL A 224 -2.90 -0.27 7.39
CA VAL A 224 -1.82 -0.01 6.43
C VAL A 224 -0.70 0.75 7.11
N GLY A 225 0.54 0.45 6.77
CA GLY A 225 1.71 1.21 7.17
C GLY A 225 2.62 1.51 5.99
N VAL A 226 3.40 2.58 6.11
CA VAL A 226 4.43 2.94 5.16
C VAL A 226 5.73 3.26 5.89
N ALA A 227 6.86 2.99 5.27
CA ALA A 227 8.17 3.31 5.82
C ALA A 227 9.12 3.78 4.72
N MET A 228 9.84 4.87 5.00
CA MET A 228 10.84 5.44 4.09
C MET A 228 12.22 5.43 4.75
N ASP A 229 13.23 5.01 3.99
CA ASP A 229 14.63 5.19 4.36
C ASP A 229 14.99 6.67 4.17
N MET A 230 15.36 7.34 5.26
CA MET A 230 15.64 8.78 5.27
C MET A 230 16.96 9.13 4.57
N ASP A 231 17.82 8.14 4.34
CA ASP A 231 19.03 8.32 3.51
C ASP A 231 18.70 8.38 2.01
N CYS A 232 17.43 8.11 1.64
CA CYS A 232 16.86 8.22 0.30
C CYS A 232 17.69 7.56 -0.81
N PRO A 233 17.94 6.24 -0.74
CA PRO A 233 18.70 5.55 -1.77
C PRO A 233 17.98 5.61 -3.13
N LEU A 234 18.71 6.02 -4.18
CA LEU A 234 18.16 6.26 -5.53
C LEU A 234 17.52 5.02 -6.17
N ASP A 235 17.99 3.81 -5.83
CA ASP A 235 17.51 2.54 -6.41
C ASP A 235 16.48 1.82 -5.53
N LEU A 236 15.89 2.49 -4.53
CA LEU A 236 14.99 1.84 -3.57
C LEU A 236 13.67 1.41 -4.22
N LYS A 237 13.51 0.10 -4.40
CA LYS A 237 12.22 -0.50 -4.75
C LYS A 237 11.47 -0.89 -3.49
N GLY A 238 10.31 -0.28 -3.29
CA GLY A 238 9.47 -0.44 -2.11
C GLY A 238 9.05 -1.87 -1.87
N HIS A 239 9.55 -2.46 -0.79
CA HIS A 239 9.22 -3.82 -0.37
C HIS A 239 7.84 -3.90 0.27
N VAL A 240 7.10 -4.98 -0.04
CA VAL A 240 5.75 -5.21 0.46
C VAL A 240 5.75 -6.14 1.66
N PHE A 241 5.02 -5.74 2.70
CA PHE A 241 4.86 -6.44 3.96
C PHE A 241 3.40 -6.81 4.17
N CYS A 242 3.20 -7.99 4.76
CA CYS A 242 1.95 -8.36 5.41
C CYS A 242 2.28 -8.73 6.85
N PHE A 243 2.51 -7.69 7.66
CA PHE A 243 3.16 -7.72 8.99
C PHE A 243 4.64 -8.09 8.96
N LEU A 244 4.98 -9.16 8.25
CA LEU A 244 6.35 -9.57 7.95
C LEU A 244 6.68 -9.25 6.49
N PRO A 245 7.97 -9.06 6.15
CA PRO A 245 8.39 -8.91 4.76
C PRO A 245 7.93 -10.12 3.95
N LEU A 246 7.34 -9.88 2.78
CA LEU A 246 7.13 -10.96 1.82
C LEU A 246 8.48 -11.34 1.19
N PRO A 247 8.71 -12.59 0.77
CA PRO A 247 10.03 -13.00 0.27
C PRO A 247 10.53 -12.10 -0.86
N LEU A 248 11.74 -11.55 -0.74
CA LEU A 248 12.37 -10.64 -1.72
C LEU A 248 12.46 -11.27 -3.11
N THR A 249 11.42 -11.04 -3.92
CA THR A 249 11.30 -11.44 -5.31
C THR A 249 10.72 -10.27 -6.10
N GLU A 250 10.88 -10.24 -7.42
CA GLU A 250 10.31 -9.14 -8.23
C GLU A 250 8.81 -8.91 -7.99
N LYS A 251 8.07 -9.98 -7.65
CA LYS A 251 6.63 -9.94 -7.35
C LYS A 251 6.27 -9.36 -5.97
N SER A 252 7.23 -9.23 -5.06
CA SER A 252 7.04 -8.64 -3.73
C SER A 252 7.51 -7.19 -3.65
N LEU A 253 7.96 -6.62 -4.77
CA LEU A 253 8.34 -5.23 -4.90
C LEU A 253 7.16 -4.44 -5.49
N SER A 254 6.81 -3.34 -4.85
CA SER A 254 5.76 -2.42 -5.33
C SER A 254 6.27 -1.44 -6.40
N GLY A 255 7.59 -1.22 -6.46
CA GLY A 255 8.21 -0.16 -7.26
C GLY A 255 7.93 1.25 -6.73
N LEU A 256 7.31 1.40 -5.55
CA LEU A 256 7.18 2.68 -4.86
C LEU A 256 8.51 3.05 -4.20
N PRO A 257 8.82 4.33 -3.99
CA PRO A 257 10.05 4.76 -3.29
C PRO A 257 10.00 4.52 -1.77
N ILE A 258 8.97 3.83 -1.26
CA ILE A 258 8.78 3.53 0.16
C ILE A 258 8.30 2.09 0.35
N HIS A 259 8.60 1.51 1.51
CA HIS A 259 8.08 0.21 1.92
C HIS A 259 6.61 0.31 2.33
N VAL A 260 5.82 -0.71 2.00
CA VAL A 260 4.38 -0.73 2.22
C VAL A 260 4.01 -1.96 3.02
N ASN A 261 3.28 -1.76 4.12
CA ASN A 261 2.70 -2.80 4.94
C ASN A 261 1.17 -2.73 4.92
N GLY A 262 0.51 -3.87 5.00
CA GLY A 262 -0.94 -3.89 5.17
C GLY A 262 -1.47 -5.27 5.47
N PHE A 263 -2.73 -5.33 5.92
CA PHE A 263 -3.47 -6.59 6.03
C PHE A 263 -3.90 -7.05 4.64
N PHE A 264 -2.96 -7.51 3.82
CA PHE A 264 -3.26 -7.96 2.47
C PHE A 264 -3.73 -9.41 2.45
N ALA A 265 -4.70 -9.70 1.58
CA ALA A 265 -4.98 -11.06 1.18
C ALA A 265 -3.81 -11.58 0.32
N LEU A 266 -3.24 -12.71 0.72
CA LEU A 266 -2.11 -13.32 0.04
C LEU A 266 -2.54 -14.48 -0.86
N SER A 267 -1.66 -14.90 -1.76
CA SER A 267 -1.80 -16.13 -2.54
C SER A 267 -1.78 -17.38 -1.66
N GLN A 268 -2.11 -18.54 -2.24
CA GLN A 268 -2.10 -19.83 -1.52
C GLN A 268 -0.72 -20.16 -0.91
N SER A 269 0.37 -19.84 -1.63
CA SER A 269 1.74 -19.99 -1.11
C SER A 269 2.14 -18.93 -0.10
N ARG A 270 1.30 -17.90 0.11
CA ARG A 270 1.51 -16.75 1.00
C ARG A 270 2.77 -15.95 0.70
N ARG A 271 3.30 -16.05 -0.52
CA ARG A 271 4.53 -15.37 -0.94
C ARG A 271 4.31 -14.01 -1.61
N PHE A 272 3.08 -13.76 -2.08
CA PHE A 272 2.76 -12.54 -2.83
C PHE A 272 1.33 -12.10 -2.54
N VAL A 273 1.09 -10.79 -2.65
CA VAL A 273 -0.25 -10.19 -2.56
C VAL A 273 -1.13 -10.74 -3.68
N LYS A 274 -2.37 -11.06 -3.34
CA LYS A 274 -3.33 -11.62 -4.27
C LYS A 274 -3.89 -10.52 -5.18
N TRP A 275 -3.61 -10.64 -6.47
CA TRP A 275 -4.08 -9.74 -7.52
C TRP A 275 -4.98 -10.48 -8.52
N PRO A 276 -5.84 -9.77 -9.28
CA PRO A 276 -6.65 -10.40 -10.32
C PRO A 276 -5.79 -11.04 -11.40
N THR A 277 -6.19 -12.20 -11.90
CA THR A 277 -5.57 -12.79 -13.09
C THR A 277 -6.02 -12.08 -14.37
N ALA A 278 -5.25 -12.23 -15.45
CA ALA A 278 -5.59 -11.64 -16.75
C ALA A 278 -7.01 -12.01 -17.23
N ASP A 279 -7.44 -13.26 -17.01
CA ASP A 279 -8.78 -13.73 -17.37
C ASP A 279 -9.88 -13.09 -16.53
N GLN A 280 -9.65 -12.89 -15.24
CA GLN A 280 -10.59 -12.22 -14.34
C GLN A 280 -10.76 -10.74 -14.69
N ILE A 281 -9.70 -10.09 -15.19
CA ILE A 281 -9.75 -8.71 -15.69
C ILE A 281 -10.58 -8.65 -16.97
N ARG A 282 -10.33 -9.55 -17.93
CA ARG A 282 -11.03 -9.59 -19.23
C ARG A 282 -12.52 -9.86 -19.10
N ASN A 283 -12.90 -10.76 -18.18
CA ASN A 283 -14.29 -11.17 -18.01
C ASN A 283 -15.07 -10.27 -17.04
N HIS A 284 -14.44 -9.24 -16.45
CA HIS A 284 -15.00 -8.40 -15.38
C HIS A 284 -15.58 -9.18 -14.18
N THR A 285 -15.21 -10.45 -14.02
CA THR A 285 -15.64 -11.33 -12.93
C THR A 285 -14.76 -11.09 -11.72
N HIS A 286 -14.83 -9.92 -11.10
CA HIS A 286 -14.16 -9.63 -9.83
C HIS A 286 -15.01 -10.04 -8.63
N THR A 287 -15.48 -11.29 -8.58
CA THR A 287 -16.35 -11.78 -7.50
C THR A 287 -15.59 -12.15 -6.23
N ASP A 288 -14.26 -12.25 -6.28
CA ASP A 288 -13.45 -12.60 -5.12
C ASP A 288 -13.30 -11.39 -4.17
N LYS A 289 -13.95 -11.50 -3.01
CA LYS A 289 -13.92 -10.50 -1.94
C LYS A 289 -12.50 -10.17 -1.47
N SER A 290 -11.58 -11.14 -1.49
CA SER A 290 -10.19 -10.93 -1.06
C SER A 290 -9.39 -10.05 -2.02
N ILE A 291 -9.72 -10.10 -3.32
CA ILE A 291 -9.12 -9.22 -4.33
C ILE A 291 -9.73 -7.82 -4.24
N GLN A 292 -11.04 -7.73 -4.03
CA GLN A 292 -11.72 -6.45 -3.80
C GLN A 292 -11.16 -5.74 -2.56
N TRP A 293 -10.88 -6.50 -1.50
CA TRP A 293 -10.23 -6.01 -0.30
C TRP A 293 -8.88 -5.36 -0.58
N ASN A 294 -7.96 -6.08 -1.25
CA ASN A 294 -6.63 -5.54 -1.57
C ASN A 294 -6.72 -4.25 -2.41
N LYS A 295 -7.60 -4.22 -3.42
CA LYS A 295 -7.83 -3.02 -4.23
C LYS A 295 -8.35 -1.86 -3.40
N ALA A 296 -9.36 -2.08 -2.56
CA ALA A 296 -9.94 -1.06 -1.70
C ALA A 296 -8.91 -0.53 -0.68
N LEU A 297 -8.10 -1.42 -0.11
CA LEU A 297 -7.06 -1.07 0.85
C LEU A 297 -5.99 -0.15 0.21
N VAL A 298 -5.56 -0.44 -1.02
CA VAL A 298 -4.60 0.40 -1.74
C VAL A 298 -5.21 1.75 -2.16
N ILE A 299 -6.41 1.73 -2.73
CA ILE A 299 -7.05 2.95 -3.27
C ILE A 299 -7.44 3.92 -2.15
N GLU A 300 -8.02 3.42 -1.06
CA GLU A 300 -8.60 4.26 -0.01
C GLU A 300 -7.64 4.50 1.14
N VAL A 301 -7.07 3.43 1.71
CA VAL A 301 -6.30 3.51 2.95
C VAL A 301 -4.84 3.85 2.66
N LEU A 302 -4.16 3.12 1.76
CA LEU A 302 -2.76 3.42 1.43
C LEU A 302 -2.60 4.82 0.84
N SER A 303 -3.50 5.27 -0.03
CA SER A 303 -3.45 6.65 -0.54
C SER A 303 -3.62 7.71 0.57
N GLU A 304 -4.38 7.40 1.62
CA GLU A 304 -4.51 8.28 2.79
C GLU A 304 -3.21 8.33 3.59
N VAL A 305 -2.68 7.16 3.97
CA VAL A 305 -1.42 7.06 4.73
C VAL A 305 -0.29 7.74 3.99
N TYR A 306 -0.15 7.48 2.69
CA TYR A 306 0.91 8.05 1.87
C TYR A 306 0.79 9.58 1.79
N SER A 307 -0.42 10.11 1.60
CA SER A 307 -0.65 11.55 1.59
C SER A 307 -0.33 12.19 2.95
N SER A 308 -0.77 11.57 4.05
CA SER A 308 -0.46 12.06 5.41
C SER A 308 1.03 11.98 5.72
N PHE A 309 1.71 10.93 5.24
CA PHE A 309 3.14 10.72 5.38
C PHE A 309 3.94 11.85 4.72
N LEU A 310 3.63 12.17 3.46
CA LEU A 310 4.25 13.30 2.75
C LEU A 310 4.03 14.64 3.48
N GLN A 311 2.81 14.88 3.98
CA GLN A 311 2.53 16.08 4.76
C GLN A 311 3.33 16.13 6.07
N GLU A 312 3.59 14.98 6.69
CA GLU A 312 4.39 14.91 7.90
C GLU A 312 5.87 15.15 7.62
N LEU A 313 6.42 14.58 6.53
CA LEU A 313 7.77 14.89 6.07
C LEU A 313 7.95 16.39 5.81
N VAL A 314 6.97 17.04 5.17
CA VAL A 314 6.97 18.50 4.98
C VAL A 314 6.96 19.24 6.32
N LYS A 315 6.12 18.84 7.27
CA LYS A 315 6.07 19.48 8.60
C LYS A 315 7.38 19.32 9.37
N GLU A 316 8.02 18.15 9.27
CA GLU A 316 9.29 17.88 9.95
C GLU A 316 10.43 18.65 9.30
N SER A 317 10.49 18.69 7.97
CA SER A 317 11.51 19.47 7.23
C SER A 317 11.53 20.95 7.64
N SER A 318 10.36 21.52 7.91
CA SER A 318 10.19 22.94 8.28
C SER A 318 10.82 23.28 9.65
N LYS A 319 11.20 22.27 10.45
CA LYS A 319 11.82 22.46 11.77
C LYS A 319 13.35 22.53 11.70
N TYR A 320 13.96 22.10 10.59
CA TYR A 320 15.40 22.00 10.43
C TYR A 320 15.97 23.19 9.64
N LYS A 321 17.24 23.51 9.88
CA LYS A 321 17.94 24.58 9.17
C LYS A 321 18.30 24.21 7.73
N ASP A 322 18.50 22.93 7.45
CA ASP A 322 18.80 22.44 6.10
C ASP A 322 17.51 22.04 5.37
N LEU A 323 16.90 23.03 4.73
CA LEU A 323 15.65 22.89 3.99
C LEU A 323 15.83 22.13 2.66
N ASN A 324 17.02 22.12 2.07
CA ASN A 324 17.27 21.53 0.75
C ASN A 324 17.35 20.00 0.79
N ALA A 325 18.03 19.43 1.80
CA ALA A 325 18.11 17.98 1.97
C ALA A 325 16.70 17.36 2.16
N HIS A 326 15.86 18.04 2.94
CA HIS A 326 14.50 17.57 3.20
C HIS A 326 13.54 17.82 2.03
N ALA A 327 13.74 18.87 1.24
CA ALA A 327 13.02 19.07 -0.02
C ALA A 327 13.27 17.91 -0.99
N THR A 328 14.52 17.45 -1.05
CA THR A 328 14.94 16.29 -1.85
C THR A 328 14.24 15.02 -1.38
N ALA A 329 14.21 14.74 -0.06
CA ALA A 329 13.51 13.59 0.50
C ALA A 329 12.01 13.57 0.16
N VAL A 330 11.31 14.71 0.25
CA VAL A 330 9.89 14.80 -0.13
C VAL A 330 9.69 14.55 -1.61
N SER A 331 10.57 15.10 -2.47
CA SER A 331 10.53 14.87 -3.92
C SER A 331 10.75 13.39 -4.27
N GLN A 332 11.77 12.77 -3.67
CA GLN A 332 12.09 11.35 -3.89
C GLN A 332 11.03 10.39 -3.35
N CYS A 333 10.23 10.84 -2.37
CA CYS A 333 9.08 10.07 -1.88
C CYS A 333 7.89 10.09 -2.85
N ILE A 334 7.88 10.93 -3.89
CA ILE A 334 6.81 10.93 -4.90
C ILE A 334 7.02 9.74 -5.85
N PRO A 335 6.00 8.88 -6.07
CA PRO A 335 6.16 7.72 -6.93
C PRO A 335 6.57 8.05 -8.38
N ASN A 336 7.44 7.24 -8.97
CA ASN A 336 7.71 7.27 -10.41
C ASN A 336 6.75 6.32 -11.14
N THR A 337 5.83 6.86 -11.95
CA THR A 337 4.83 6.06 -12.68
C THR A 337 5.43 4.98 -13.58
N ILE A 338 6.66 5.17 -14.07
CA ILE A 338 7.37 4.21 -14.92
C ILE A 338 7.83 3.00 -14.11
N GLU A 339 8.38 3.24 -12.91
CA GLU A 339 8.99 2.21 -12.05
C GLU A 339 7.99 1.46 -11.19
N VAL A 340 6.87 2.08 -10.85
CA VAL A 340 5.81 1.45 -10.05
C VAL A 340 5.22 0.26 -10.80
N ASP A 341 5.15 -0.89 -10.11
CA ASP A 341 4.57 -2.13 -10.63
C ASP A 341 3.10 -1.94 -11.02
N GLU A 342 2.67 -2.64 -12.08
CA GLU A 342 1.34 -2.47 -12.67
C GLU A 342 0.21 -2.63 -11.65
N HIS A 343 0.35 -3.57 -10.70
CA HIS A 343 -0.69 -3.82 -9.69
C HIS A 343 -0.82 -2.68 -8.68
N TRP A 344 0.27 -1.95 -8.44
CA TRP A 344 0.34 -0.86 -7.47
C TRP A 344 0.05 0.51 -8.10
N ARG A 345 0.08 0.63 -9.44
CA ARG A 345 -0.29 1.86 -10.16
C ARG A 345 -1.70 2.37 -9.85
N ILE A 346 -2.60 1.51 -9.36
CA ILE A 346 -3.93 1.90 -8.88
C ILE A 346 -3.89 2.91 -7.72
N LEU A 347 -2.75 3.03 -7.02
CA LEU A 347 -2.50 4.03 -5.98
C LEU A 347 -2.33 5.44 -6.52
N ILE A 348 -1.79 5.60 -7.74
CA ILE A 348 -1.36 6.91 -8.26
C ILE A 348 -2.54 7.89 -8.39
N PRO A 349 -3.65 7.55 -9.08
CA PRO A 349 -4.75 8.52 -9.24
C PRO A 349 -5.35 9.03 -7.92
N PRO A 350 -5.70 8.19 -6.92
CA PRO A 350 -6.22 8.69 -5.65
C PRO A 350 -5.17 9.46 -4.85
N LEU A 351 -3.90 9.09 -4.91
CA LEU A 351 -2.81 9.83 -4.25
C LEU A 351 -2.65 11.23 -4.85
N VAL A 352 -2.53 11.35 -6.18
CA VAL A 352 -2.41 12.63 -6.88
C VAL A 352 -3.60 13.54 -6.57
N LYS A 353 -4.81 12.98 -6.54
CA LYS A 353 -6.03 13.72 -6.16
C LYS A 353 -5.93 14.30 -4.74
N LYS A 354 -5.40 13.54 -3.78
CA LYS A 354 -5.21 14.00 -2.39
C LYS A 354 -4.10 15.04 -2.27
N LEU A 355 -3.06 14.93 -3.09
CA LEU A 355 -1.92 15.86 -3.11
C LEU A 355 -2.18 17.17 -3.86
N LYS A 356 -3.28 17.29 -4.62
CA LYS A 356 -3.55 18.46 -5.45
C LYS A 356 -3.44 19.81 -4.71
N ASN A 357 -3.93 19.86 -3.47
CA ASN A 357 -3.98 21.07 -2.66
C ASN A 357 -2.98 21.05 -1.49
N THR A 358 -2.09 20.05 -1.42
CA THR A 358 -1.11 19.97 -0.34
C THR A 358 0.11 20.82 -0.64
N LYS A 359 0.68 21.42 0.40
CA LYS A 359 1.93 22.18 0.30
C LYS A 359 3.10 21.20 0.28
N ILE A 360 3.46 20.69 -0.90
CA ILE A 360 4.50 19.67 -1.08
C ILE A 360 5.63 20.13 -2.01
N PHE A 361 5.58 21.36 -2.49
CA PHE A 361 6.63 21.93 -3.34
C PHE A 361 7.42 22.95 -2.55
N PHE A 362 8.74 22.88 -2.61
CA PHE A 362 9.61 23.81 -1.92
C PHE A 362 10.08 24.91 -2.88
N THR A 363 9.91 26.17 -2.46
CA THR A 363 10.47 27.35 -3.14
C THR A 363 11.50 28.01 -2.25
N THR A 364 12.61 28.45 -2.83
CA THR A 364 13.67 29.21 -2.12
C THR A 364 13.30 30.68 -1.92
N ASN A 365 12.21 31.16 -2.55
CA ASN A 365 11.72 32.52 -2.42
C ASN A 365 11.41 32.86 -0.95
N LYS A 366 11.65 34.12 -0.55
CA LYS A 366 11.42 34.65 0.82
C LYS A 366 12.05 33.84 1.97
N GLY A 367 13.15 33.13 1.71
CA GLY A 367 13.86 32.37 2.75
C GLY A 367 13.39 30.93 2.92
N GLY A 368 12.61 30.39 1.98
CA GLY A 368 12.19 28.99 1.95
C GLY A 368 10.77 28.79 2.45
N GLU A 369 9.84 28.41 1.57
CA GLU A 369 8.47 28.04 1.96
C GLU A 369 7.99 26.80 1.18
N TRP A 370 7.17 25.99 1.85
CA TRP A 370 6.38 24.95 1.21
C TRP A 370 5.06 25.52 0.66
N ILE A 371 4.82 25.30 -0.64
CA ILE A 371 3.70 25.85 -1.39
C ILE A 371 2.91 24.75 -2.11
N SER A 372 1.67 25.06 -2.48
CA SER A 372 0.82 24.17 -3.29
C SER A 372 1.13 24.31 -4.78
N LYS A 373 0.60 23.37 -5.58
CA LYS A 373 0.72 23.39 -7.05
C LYS A 373 0.32 24.73 -7.66
N ASP A 374 -0.80 25.30 -7.21
CA ASP A 374 -1.39 26.53 -7.78
C ASP A 374 -0.55 27.79 -7.51
N GLN A 375 0.37 27.72 -6.55
CA GLN A 375 1.25 28.83 -6.16
C GLN A 375 2.64 28.73 -6.81
N ALA A 376 2.94 27.62 -7.47
CA ALA A 376 4.27 27.31 -7.97
C ALA A 376 4.41 27.65 -9.46
N VAL A 377 5.54 28.24 -9.83
CA VAL A 377 6.00 28.37 -11.21
C VAL A 377 7.05 27.28 -11.44
N PHE A 378 6.65 26.20 -12.11
CA PHE A 378 7.53 25.06 -12.31
C PHE A 378 8.55 25.30 -13.43
N LEU A 379 9.82 25.03 -13.14
CA LEU A 379 10.91 25.06 -14.09
C LEU A 379 11.33 23.63 -14.45
N ARG A 380 11.46 23.34 -15.76
CA ARG A 380 11.85 22.02 -16.26
C ARG A 380 13.24 22.09 -16.88
N SER A 381 14.26 21.86 -16.05
CA SER A 381 15.67 22.08 -16.37
C SER A 381 16.14 21.35 -17.64
N ASN A 382 15.61 20.16 -17.94
CA ASN A 382 15.99 19.36 -19.10
C ASN A 382 15.31 19.73 -20.44
N LYS A 383 14.32 20.65 -20.46
CA LYS A 383 13.57 21.02 -21.68
C LYS A 383 13.69 22.48 -22.07
N ILE A 384 14.45 23.28 -21.33
CA ILE A 384 14.77 24.65 -21.75
C ILE A 384 15.83 24.55 -22.86
N PRO A 385 15.64 25.18 -24.03
CA PRO A 385 16.64 25.11 -25.10
C PRO A 385 17.99 25.60 -24.59
N SER A 386 19.03 24.78 -24.74
CA SER A 386 20.41 25.03 -24.32
C SER A 386 21.11 26.19 -25.06
N GLY A 387 20.34 27.06 -25.72
CA GLY A 387 20.82 28.23 -26.44
C GLY A 387 21.10 29.39 -25.49
N HIS A 388 22.35 29.85 -25.47
CA HIS A 388 22.84 31.13 -24.94
C HIS A 388 22.00 31.78 -23.82
N GLY A 389 22.11 31.29 -22.59
CA GLY A 389 21.73 32.05 -21.40
C GLY A 389 20.23 32.31 -21.20
N VAL A 390 19.33 31.77 -22.05
CA VAL A 390 17.88 32.00 -21.90
C VAL A 390 17.36 31.49 -20.56
N GLU A 391 17.79 30.29 -20.14
CA GLU A 391 17.41 29.74 -18.82
C GLU A 391 17.87 30.64 -17.68
N SER A 392 19.14 31.08 -17.69
CA SER A 392 19.67 31.93 -16.64
C SER A 392 19.05 33.33 -16.64
N THR A 393 18.67 33.86 -17.81
CA THR A 393 17.89 35.10 -17.92
C THR A 393 16.47 34.92 -17.37
N ILE A 394 15.78 33.84 -17.71
CA ILE A 394 14.43 33.53 -17.18
C ILE A 394 14.49 33.41 -15.65
N ARG A 395 15.46 32.66 -15.11
CA ARG A 395 15.67 32.53 -13.65
C ARG A 395 15.89 33.89 -13.00
N LYS A 396 16.80 34.71 -13.53
CA LYS A 396 17.05 36.08 -13.02
C LYS A 396 15.80 36.97 -13.05
N ILE A 397 14.99 36.88 -14.10
CA ILE A 397 13.74 37.64 -14.20
C ILE A 397 12.76 37.16 -13.12
N LEU A 398 12.55 35.86 -12.99
CA LEU A 398 11.64 35.29 -12.00
C LEU A 398 12.06 35.62 -10.57
N GLU A 399 13.36 35.58 -10.29
CA GLU A 399 13.95 36.03 -9.02
C GLU A 399 13.71 37.52 -8.77
N MET A 400 13.91 38.38 -9.78
CA MET A 400 13.66 39.82 -9.69
C MET A 400 12.20 40.14 -9.35
N TYR A 401 11.26 39.36 -9.89
CA TYR A 401 9.83 39.48 -9.61
C TYR A 401 9.37 38.67 -8.38
N GLN A 402 10.31 38.12 -7.60
CA GLN A 402 10.04 37.30 -6.40
C GLN A 402 8.98 36.23 -6.65
N GLN A 403 9.07 35.54 -7.79
CA GLN A 403 8.16 34.46 -8.13
C GLN A 403 8.51 33.19 -7.36
N ASN A 404 7.49 32.39 -7.08
CA ASN A 404 7.63 31.10 -6.40
C ASN A 404 8.08 30.00 -7.36
N THR A 405 9.34 30.04 -7.75
CA THR A 405 9.93 29.07 -8.68
C THR A 405 10.22 27.74 -7.98
N VAL A 406 9.81 26.65 -8.61
CA VAL A 406 10.05 25.29 -8.10
C VAL A 406 10.70 24.46 -9.20
N GLU A 407 11.81 23.81 -8.87
CA GLU A 407 12.43 22.81 -9.73
C GLU A 407 11.96 21.42 -9.32
N VAL A 408 11.54 20.63 -10.29
CA VAL A 408 11.06 19.27 -10.07
C VAL A 408 11.70 18.33 -11.08
N GLU A 409 11.94 17.10 -10.64
CA GLU A 409 12.40 16.03 -11.52
C GLU A 409 11.31 15.64 -12.55
N ASP A 410 11.74 15.05 -13.66
CA ASP A 410 10.85 14.64 -14.75
C ASP A 410 9.76 13.66 -14.28
N HIS A 411 10.08 12.74 -13.38
CA HIS A 411 9.11 11.78 -12.86
C HIS A 411 8.03 12.46 -12.00
N VAL A 412 8.41 13.42 -11.15
CA VAL A 412 7.46 14.21 -10.32
C VAL A 412 6.52 15.00 -11.22
N TRP A 413 7.05 15.60 -12.28
CA TRP A 413 6.27 16.34 -13.26
C TRP A 413 5.17 15.48 -13.90
N GLU A 414 5.53 14.25 -14.27
CA GLU A 414 4.63 13.30 -14.93
C GLU A 414 3.61 12.73 -13.95
N THR A 415 4.05 12.24 -12.79
CA THR A 415 3.17 11.63 -11.78
C THR A 415 2.14 12.63 -11.25
N LEU A 416 2.51 13.88 -10.98
CA LEU A 416 1.60 14.90 -10.44
C LEU A 416 0.83 15.67 -11.53
N GLU A 417 0.94 15.23 -12.78
CA GLU A 417 0.28 15.82 -13.95
C GLU A 417 0.44 17.35 -13.95
N LEU A 418 1.68 17.84 -13.80
CA LEU A 418 1.96 19.28 -13.67
C LEU A 418 1.78 20.07 -14.97
N GLN A 419 1.40 19.40 -16.06
CA GLN A 419 0.99 20.06 -17.29
C GLN A 419 -0.26 20.93 -17.03
N GLU A 420 -0.27 22.15 -17.56
CA GLU A 420 -1.53 22.87 -17.74
C GLU A 420 -2.42 22.01 -18.62
N GLN A 421 -3.53 21.50 -18.06
CA GLN A 421 -4.58 20.92 -18.89
C GLN A 421 -5.15 22.04 -19.74
N GLU A 422 -4.72 22.14 -21.00
CA GLU A 422 -5.52 22.81 -22.01
C GLU A 422 -6.87 22.09 -22.03
N GLU A 423 -7.94 22.78 -21.60
CA GLU A 423 -9.28 22.26 -21.72
C GLU A 423 -9.49 21.75 -23.15
N SER A 424 -10.01 20.53 -23.32
CA SER A 424 -10.28 19.90 -24.63
C SER A 424 -11.23 20.69 -25.55
N ASN A 425 -11.70 21.86 -25.11
CA ASN A 425 -12.49 22.80 -25.88
C ASN A 425 -11.65 23.42 -27.01
N TRP A 426 -12.07 23.22 -28.26
CA TRP A 426 -11.39 23.82 -29.41
C TRP A 426 -11.28 25.34 -29.28
N ARG A 427 -10.05 25.86 -29.33
CA ARG A 427 -9.74 27.30 -29.46
C ARG A 427 -9.06 27.56 -30.79
N LYS A 428 -9.46 28.64 -31.47
CA LYS A 428 -8.79 29.04 -32.70
C LYS A 428 -7.39 29.56 -32.38
N PRO A 429 -6.30 28.96 -32.90
CA PRO A 429 -4.94 29.43 -32.63
C PRO A 429 -4.73 30.83 -33.21
N LYS A 430 -4.24 31.76 -32.39
CA LYS A 430 -4.08 33.19 -32.75
C LYS A 430 -2.62 33.61 -33.02
N GLY A 431 -1.64 32.89 -32.46
CA GLY A 431 -0.22 33.28 -32.53
C GLY A 431 0.30 33.44 -33.97
N ILE A 432 1.15 34.45 -34.19
CA ILE A 432 1.62 34.83 -35.53
C ILE A 432 2.35 33.68 -36.23
N ASP A 433 3.19 32.94 -35.49
CA ASP A 433 4.00 31.81 -35.96
C ASP A 433 3.39 30.44 -35.68
N ASN A 434 2.15 30.39 -35.20
CA ASN A 434 1.53 29.11 -34.87
C ASN A 434 1.35 28.24 -36.14
N ARG A 435 1.97 27.06 -36.13
CA ARG A 435 2.05 26.13 -37.27
C ARG A 435 0.67 25.62 -37.74
N VAL A 436 -0.26 25.46 -36.80
CA VAL A 436 -1.66 25.06 -37.07
C VAL A 436 -2.41 26.20 -37.74
N ARG A 437 -2.27 27.45 -37.24
CA ARG A 437 -2.84 28.65 -37.86
C ARG A 437 -2.34 28.84 -39.28
N ARG A 438 -1.03 28.63 -39.50
CA ARG A 438 -0.35 28.71 -40.81
C ARG A 438 -0.59 27.49 -41.70
N ARG A 439 -1.32 26.46 -41.22
CA ARG A 439 -1.72 25.25 -41.97
C ARG A 439 -0.55 24.43 -42.53
N PHE A 440 0.52 24.29 -41.77
CA PHE A 440 1.65 23.46 -42.18
C PHE A 440 1.24 21.98 -42.28
N LYS A 441 1.81 21.26 -43.25
CA LYS A 441 1.56 19.82 -43.47
C LYS A 441 2.00 19.02 -42.23
N GLY A 442 1.19 18.06 -41.80
CA GLY A 442 1.43 17.22 -40.62
C GLY A 442 0.81 17.73 -39.31
N GLN A 443 0.19 18.92 -39.32
CA GLN A 443 -0.55 19.43 -38.17
C GLN A 443 -2.03 19.01 -38.20
N TYR A 444 -2.69 19.03 -37.04
CA TYR A 444 -4.13 18.78 -36.95
C TYR A 444 -4.94 19.85 -37.69
N LYS A 445 -6.09 19.46 -38.25
CA LYS A 445 -6.88 20.33 -39.10
C LYS A 445 -7.74 21.27 -38.26
N MET A 446 -7.77 22.55 -38.64
CA MET A 446 -8.71 23.50 -38.04
C MET A 446 -10.14 23.23 -38.53
N PRO A 447 -11.17 23.36 -37.68
CA PRO A 447 -12.56 23.37 -38.09
C PRO A 447 -12.79 24.41 -39.19
N ASN A 448 -13.52 23.99 -40.21
CA ASN A 448 -13.84 24.75 -41.41
C ASN A 448 -15.25 24.35 -41.84
N ILE A 449 -15.94 25.24 -42.56
CA ILE A 449 -17.30 25.02 -43.04
C ILE A 449 -17.45 23.75 -43.89
N GLY A 450 -16.37 23.36 -44.59
CA GLY A 450 -16.32 22.13 -45.40
C GLY A 450 -16.38 20.82 -44.60
N TYR A 451 -16.13 20.83 -43.28
CA TYR A 451 -16.28 19.65 -42.43
C TYR A 451 -17.69 19.47 -41.87
N GLY A 452 -18.61 20.41 -42.14
CA GLY A 452 -19.98 20.31 -41.64
C GLY A 452 -20.71 19.11 -42.23
N SER A 453 -21.34 18.29 -41.39
CA SER A 453 -22.15 17.16 -41.85
C SER A 453 -23.28 17.62 -42.77
N ASN A 454 -23.64 16.75 -43.74
CA ASN A 454 -24.70 16.97 -44.72
C ASN A 454 -25.99 17.44 -44.03
N LYS A 455 -26.60 18.52 -44.54
CA LYS A 455 -27.82 19.11 -43.97
C LYS A 455 -28.95 18.10 -43.78
N LYS A 456 -29.08 17.10 -44.66
CA LYS A 456 -30.14 16.08 -44.58
C LYS A 456 -29.97 15.11 -43.39
N THR A 457 -28.73 14.76 -43.06
CA THR A 457 -28.41 13.75 -42.03
C THR A 457 -27.85 14.36 -40.75
N ARG A 458 -27.68 15.69 -40.71
CA ARG A 458 -27.22 16.39 -39.50
C ARG A 458 -28.20 16.16 -38.35
N HIS A 459 -27.66 15.89 -37.16
CA HIS A 459 -28.42 15.60 -35.93
C HIS A 459 -29.24 14.30 -35.96
N VAL A 460 -29.00 13.42 -36.93
CA VAL A 460 -29.56 12.06 -36.96
C VAL A 460 -28.59 11.13 -36.22
N MET A 461 -29.12 10.32 -35.32
CA MET A 461 -28.39 9.32 -34.57
C MET A 461 -28.10 8.08 -35.45
N PRO A 462 -27.16 7.19 -35.07
CA PRO A 462 -26.84 5.99 -35.85
C PRO A 462 -28.04 5.05 -36.09
N ASP A 463 -29.07 5.14 -35.26
CA ASP A 463 -30.30 4.36 -35.36
C ASP A 463 -31.34 4.95 -36.36
N GLY A 464 -31.01 6.05 -37.03
CA GLY A 464 -31.85 6.71 -38.03
C GLY A 464 -32.84 7.74 -37.47
N PHE A 465 -32.93 7.92 -36.15
CA PHE A 465 -33.83 8.89 -35.52
C PHE A 465 -33.14 10.23 -35.22
N LYS A 466 -33.92 11.31 -35.18
CA LYS A 466 -33.50 12.59 -34.60
C LYS A 466 -33.82 12.62 -33.11
N LYS A 467 -32.89 13.09 -32.29
CA LYS A 467 -33.06 13.19 -30.85
C LYS A 467 -33.98 14.36 -30.50
N PHE A 468 -35.01 14.11 -29.69
CA PHE A 468 -35.92 15.12 -29.15
C PHE A 468 -35.89 15.07 -27.60
N LEU A 469 -35.46 16.14 -26.96
CA LEU A 469 -35.31 16.19 -25.50
C LEU A 469 -36.67 16.48 -24.85
N ILE A 470 -37.08 15.64 -23.88
CA ILE A 470 -38.36 15.77 -23.17
C ILE A 470 -38.19 15.91 -21.64
N HIS A 471 -39.07 16.67 -21.01
CA HIS A 471 -39.10 16.92 -19.57
C HIS A 471 -40.37 16.41 -18.88
N ASN A 472 -41.45 16.21 -19.63
CA ASN A 472 -42.76 15.81 -19.11
C ASN A 472 -43.55 14.98 -20.14
N VAL A 473 -44.68 14.44 -19.69
CA VAL A 473 -45.54 13.55 -20.49
C VAL A 473 -46.23 14.29 -21.65
N LYS A 474 -46.57 15.57 -21.49
CA LYS A 474 -47.23 16.35 -22.56
C LYS A 474 -46.31 16.55 -23.77
N GLU A 475 -45.00 16.65 -23.55
CA GLU A 475 -44.01 16.77 -24.63
C GLU A 475 -43.90 15.50 -25.49
N LEU A 476 -44.30 14.33 -24.98
CA LEU A 476 -44.40 13.11 -25.80
C LEU A 476 -45.53 13.19 -26.82
N GLU A 477 -46.61 13.93 -26.54
CA GLU A 477 -47.75 14.01 -27.43
C GLU A 477 -47.39 14.75 -28.74
N VAL A 478 -46.41 15.66 -28.70
CA VAL A 478 -45.87 16.32 -29.89
C VAL A 478 -45.27 15.29 -30.88
N LEU A 479 -44.80 14.14 -30.38
CA LEU A 479 -44.19 13.09 -31.18
C LEU A 479 -45.17 12.04 -31.68
N LEU A 480 -46.47 12.15 -31.36
CA LEU A 480 -47.52 11.20 -31.80
C LEU A 480 -47.50 10.96 -33.31
N MET A 481 -47.47 12.04 -34.09
CA MET A 481 -47.48 11.96 -35.56
C MET A 481 -46.07 11.80 -36.17
N GLN A 482 -45.01 11.90 -35.36
CA GLN A 482 -43.62 11.93 -35.83
C GLN A 482 -42.74 10.82 -35.21
N ASN A 483 -43.37 9.77 -34.68
CA ASN A 483 -42.72 8.67 -33.97
C ASN A 483 -41.75 7.83 -34.85
N ARG A 484 -41.82 7.95 -36.18
CA ARG A 484 -40.87 7.31 -37.13
C ARG A 484 -39.62 8.14 -37.42
N THR A 485 -39.64 9.44 -37.10
CA THR A 485 -38.54 10.37 -37.41
C THR A 485 -37.77 10.82 -36.18
N PHE A 486 -38.42 10.87 -35.01
CA PHE A 486 -37.82 11.32 -33.77
C PHE A 486 -37.84 10.22 -32.71
N ALA A 487 -36.76 10.15 -31.94
CA ALA A 487 -36.68 9.40 -30.70
C ALA A 487 -36.63 10.39 -29.54
N ALA A 488 -37.37 10.09 -28.48
CA ALA A 488 -37.41 10.92 -27.29
C ALA A 488 -36.21 10.59 -26.37
N GLU A 489 -35.62 11.62 -25.76
CA GLU A 489 -34.64 11.48 -24.70
C GLU A 489 -35.10 12.21 -23.45
N ILE A 490 -35.18 11.50 -22.34
CA ILE A 490 -35.61 12.09 -21.08
C ILE A 490 -34.47 12.92 -20.51
N ALA A 491 -34.75 14.20 -20.22
CA ALA A 491 -33.76 15.10 -19.64
C ALA A 491 -33.19 14.57 -18.31
N HIS A 492 -31.93 14.94 -18.04
CA HIS A 492 -31.19 14.41 -16.89
C HIS A 492 -31.77 14.84 -15.53
N ASN A 493 -32.49 15.96 -15.49
CA ASN A 493 -33.06 16.57 -14.28
C ASN A 493 -34.46 16.03 -13.92
N VAL A 494 -35.04 15.15 -14.75
CA VAL A 494 -36.34 14.53 -14.47
C VAL A 494 -36.20 13.47 -13.37
N SER A 495 -37.06 13.54 -12.35
CA SER A 495 -37.10 12.60 -11.23
C SER A 495 -37.54 11.19 -11.65
N SER A 496 -37.18 10.16 -10.86
CA SER A 496 -37.53 8.76 -11.13
C SER A 496 -39.04 8.54 -11.25
N LYS A 497 -39.84 9.14 -10.36
CA LYS A 497 -41.30 9.04 -10.40
C LYS A 497 -41.89 9.53 -11.74
N LYS A 498 -41.48 10.73 -12.19
CA LYS A 498 -41.93 11.26 -13.49
C LYS A 498 -41.37 10.47 -14.68
N ARG A 499 -40.18 9.87 -14.54
CA ARG A 499 -39.58 9.00 -15.55
C ARG A 499 -40.45 7.76 -15.79
N LYS A 500 -40.99 7.12 -14.74
CA LYS A 500 -41.91 5.98 -14.87
C LYS A 500 -43.13 6.34 -15.72
N ASP A 501 -43.81 7.45 -15.39
CA ASP A 501 -44.98 7.93 -16.15
C ASP A 501 -44.65 8.23 -17.63
N ILE A 502 -43.47 8.80 -17.89
CA ILE A 502 -42.99 9.10 -19.25
C ILE A 502 -42.68 7.81 -20.03
N VAL A 503 -42.06 6.82 -19.40
CA VAL A 503 -41.74 5.53 -20.03
C VAL A 503 -43.01 4.78 -20.38
N GLU A 504 -43.96 4.68 -19.45
CA GLU A 504 -45.25 4.03 -19.66
C GLU A 504 -46.03 4.70 -20.81
N ARG A 505 -46.11 6.03 -20.80
CA ARG A 505 -46.80 6.76 -21.88
C ARG A 505 -46.09 6.62 -23.22
N ALA A 506 -44.76 6.65 -23.25
CA ALA A 506 -44.01 6.47 -24.50
C ALA A 506 -44.25 5.08 -25.12
N GLN A 507 -44.37 4.04 -24.29
CA GLN A 507 -44.70 2.69 -24.74
C GLN A 507 -46.12 2.63 -25.34
N GLN A 508 -47.10 3.26 -24.70
CA GLN A 508 -48.47 3.36 -25.23
C GLN A 508 -48.50 4.05 -26.60
N LEU A 509 -47.67 5.08 -26.80
CA LEU A 509 -47.60 5.86 -28.03
C LEU A 509 -46.64 5.27 -29.08
N SER A 510 -46.00 4.14 -28.77
CA SER A 510 -44.96 3.50 -29.62
C SER A 510 -43.84 4.47 -30.01
N ILE A 511 -43.40 5.32 -29.07
CA ILE A 511 -42.30 6.27 -29.24
C ILE A 511 -41.02 5.64 -28.67
N LYS A 512 -39.94 5.64 -29.45
CA LYS A 512 -38.63 5.14 -29.00
C LYS A 512 -38.00 6.10 -27.99
N LEU A 513 -37.57 5.57 -26.84
CA LEU A 513 -36.77 6.29 -25.84
C LEU A 513 -35.29 5.90 -25.92
N THR A 514 -34.38 6.89 -25.88
CA THR A 514 -32.92 6.63 -25.90
C THR A 514 -32.36 6.20 -24.55
N ASN A 515 -32.99 6.61 -23.45
CA ASN A 515 -32.55 6.36 -22.07
C ASN A 515 -33.68 5.89 -21.14
N PRO A 516 -34.43 4.82 -21.48
CA PRO A 516 -35.61 4.37 -20.74
C PRO A 516 -35.28 3.97 -19.30
N ASN A 517 -34.23 3.16 -19.11
CA ASN A 517 -33.91 2.56 -17.80
C ASN A 517 -33.03 3.45 -16.92
N ALA A 518 -32.70 4.67 -17.37
CA ALA A 518 -31.81 5.53 -16.59
C ALA A 518 -32.51 6.01 -15.30
N ARG A 519 -31.91 5.74 -14.14
CA ARG A 519 -32.38 6.07 -12.78
C ARG A 519 -33.64 5.34 -12.29
N LEU A 520 -34.10 4.30 -12.99
CA LEU A 520 -35.13 3.39 -12.47
C LEU A 520 -34.42 2.18 -11.84
N ARG A 521 -34.83 1.77 -10.63
CA ARG A 521 -34.32 0.54 -9.98
C ARG A 521 -35.20 -0.63 -10.41
N SER A 522 -34.62 -1.82 -10.50
CA SER A 522 -35.32 -3.05 -10.93
C SER A 522 -36.47 -3.50 -10.02
N GLU A 523 -36.61 -2.91 -8.83
CA GLU A 523 -37.74 -3.17 -7.90
C GLU A 523 -39.00 -2.36 -8.26
N ASP A 524 -38.90 -1.35 -9.13
CA ASP A 524 -40.02 -0.48 -9.51
C ASP A 524 -40.79 -1.00 -10.76
N ASP A 525 -40.39 -2.14 -11.34
CA ASP A 525 -40.99 -2.77 -12.53
C ASP A 525 -41.95 -3.94 -12.19
N GLU A 526 -42.24 -4.19 -10.91
CA GLU A 526 -43.45 -4.92 -10.45
C GLU A 526 -44.64 -3.95 -10.29
#